data_AF-A0A819MRA4-F1
#
_entry.id   AF-A0A819MRA4-F1
#
_cell.length_a   1.000
_cell.length_b   1.000
_cell.length_c   1.000
_cell.angle_alpha   90.00
_cell.angle_beta   90.00
_cell.angle_gamma   90.00
#
_symmetry.space_group_name_H-M   'P 1'
#
loop_
_entity.id
_entity.type
_entity.pdbx_description
1 polymer ?
#
loop_
_entity_poly.entity_id
_entity_poly.type
_entity_poly.pdbx_seq_one_letter_code
_entity_poly.pdbx_strand_id
1 'polypeptide(L)'
;MISGLYMGEIVRLIILDLLQQELLFLGHRDTYGDYKTPLYNRGGFYTKFVSTVETDEGIQFSNTRRVLEDIGIRNPTYDDCAIVRHICRQVSKRAAKLAAAGLAVLINRIGRSNIT
;
A
#
# COMPACT_ATOMS: atom_id res chain seq x y z
N MET A 1 -4.87 12.49 6.72
CA MET A 1 -4.32 11.31 5.99
C MET A 1 -4.63 10.03 6.76
N ILE A 2 -5.92 9.68 6.85
CA ILE A 2 -6.42 8.51 7.60
C ILE A 2 -7.52 7.80 6.81
N SER A 3 -8.28 8.55 6.00
CA SER A 3 -9.32 7.99 5.14
C SER A 3 -8.75 6.96 4.17
N GLY A 4 -9.43 5.81 4.11
CA GLY A 4 -9.12 4.71 3.21
C GLY A 4 -9.04 5.15 1.75
N LEU A 5 -9.89 6.11 1.34
CA LEU A 5 -9.94 6.62 -0.03
C LEU A 5 -8.58 7.07 -0.57
N TYR A 6 -7.71 7.62 0.30
CA TYR A 6 -6.40 8.15 -0.11
C TYR A 6 -5.24 7.19 0.13
N MET A 7 -5.41 6.13 0.93
CA MET A 7 -4.30 5.22 1.25
C MET A 7 -3.81 4.48 0.01
N GLY A 8 -4.72 4.01 -0.83
CA GLY A 8 -4.35 3.37 -2.10
C GLY A 8 -3.60 4.31 -3.03
N GLU A 9 -4.04 5.57 -3.14
CA GLU A 9 -3.39 6.58 -3.97
C GLU A 9 -1.98 6.95 -3.45
N ILE A 10 -1.80 7.02 -2.13
CA ILE A 10 -0.46 7.24 -1.54
C ILE A 10 0.47 6.09 -1.90
N VAL A 11 0.01 4.85 -1.78
CA VAL A 11 0.81 3.67 -2.15
C VAL A 11 1.16 3.69 -3.64
N ARG A 12 0.19 4.04 -4.52
CA ARG A 12 0.41 4.20 -5.96
C ARG A 12 1.55 5.16 -6.29
N LEU A 13 1.54 6.35 -5.67
CA LEU A 13 2.54 7.38 -5.90
C LEU A 13 3.94 6.94 -5.44
N ILE A 14 4.03 6.24 -4.29
CA ILE A 14 5.31 5.70 -3.81
C ILE A 14 5.84 4.63 -4.77
N ILE A 15 4.98 3.73 -5.26
CA ILE A 15 5.38 2.70 -6.23
C ILE A 15 5.86 3.35 -7.54
N LEU A 16 5.17 4.39 -8.03
CA LEU A 16 5.60 5.11 -9.22
C LEU A 16 6.95 5.81 -9.05
N ASP A 17 7.18 6.44 -7.90
CA ASP A 17 8.46 7.09 -7.61
C ASP A 17 9.62 6.07 -7.57
N LEU A 18 9.40 4.92 -6.93
CA LEU A 18 10.38 3.83 -6.92
C LEU A 18 10.61 3.20 -8.30
N LEU A 19 9.57 3.13 -9.13
CA LEU A 19 9.68 2.67 -10.52
C LEU A 19 10.49 3.67 -11.36
N GLN A 20 10.29 4.98 -11.15
CA GLN A 20 11.08 6.03 -11.81
C GLN A 20 12.55 5.98 -11.39
N GLN A 21 12.82 5.60 -10.14
CA GLN A 21 14.17 5.45 -9.57
C GLN A 21 14.83 4.09 -9.89
N GLU A 22 14.18 3.22 -10.67
CA GLU A 22 14.70 1.87 -11.00
C GLU A 22 14.93 0.98 -9.77
N LEU A 23 14.13 1.15 -8.72
CA LEU A 23 14.22 0.37 -7.47
C LEU A 23 13.16 -0.74 -7.37
N LEU A 24 12.18 -0.76 -8.28
CA LEU A 24 11.09 -1.73 -8.32
C LEU A 24 10.81 -2.19 -9.75
N PHE A 25 10.49 -3.47 -9.91
CA PHE A 25 10.10 -4.10 -11.19
C PHE A 25 11.15 -3.95 -12.30
N LEU A 26 12.41 -4.11 -11.93
CA LEU A 26 13.55 -4.13 -12.84
C LEU A 26 13.33 -5.19 -13.94
N GLY A 27 13.22 -4.75 -15.19
CA GLY A 27 12.99 -5.62 -16.35
C GLY A 27 11.55 -5.69 -16.87
N HIS A 28 10.57 -5.10 -16.20
CA HIS A 28 9.17 -5.01 -16.67
C HIS A 28 8.81 -3.64 -17.27
N ARG A 29 9.80 -2.81 -17.59
CA ARG A 29 9.62 -1.45 -18.14
C ARG A 29 8.75 -1.46 -19.41
N ASP A 30 9.00 -2.44 -20.28
CA ASP A 30 8.35 -2.55 -21.58
C ASP A 30 6.89 -3.01 -21.47
N THR A 31 6.55 -3.72 -20.38
CA THR A 31 5.19 -4.23 -20.10
C THR A 31 4.34 -3.20 -19.33
N TYR A 32 4.98 -2.26 -18.65
CA TYR A 32 4.35 -1.24 -17.81
C TYR A 32 4.26 0.15 -18.44
N GLY A 33 4.97 0.40 -19.55
CA GLY A 33 4.90 1.64 -20.32
C GLY A 33 3.54 1.89 -21.00
N ASP A 34 2.63 0.92 -20.97
CA ASP A 34 1.27 1.09 -21.45
C ASP A 34 0.40 1.81 -20.40
N TYR A 35 -0.12 2.96 -20.81
CA TYR A 35 -1.16 3.80 -20.20
C TYR A 35 -2.45 3.05 -19.76
N LYS A 36 -2.54 1.74 -20.01
CA LYS A 36 -3.64 0.86 -19.57
C LYS A 36 -3.49 0.39 -18.12
N THR A 37 -2.34 0.63 -17.50
CA THR A 37 -2.06 0.07 -16.20
C THR A 37 -2.65 0.92 -15.07
N PRO A 38 -3.35 0.34 -14.06
CA PRO A 38 -3.97 1.10 -12.98
C PRO A 38 -2.97 1.93 -12.16
N LEU A 39 -1.68 1.62 -12.25
CA LEU A 39 -0.62 2.38 -11.60
C LEU A 39 -0.43 3.79 -12.17
N TYR A 40 -0.67 4.04 -13.46
CA TYR A 40 -0.56 5.37 -14.07
C TYR A 40 -1.85 6.20 -13.98
N ASN A 41 -2.98 5.54 -13.74
CA ASN A 41 -4.26 6.22 -13.58
C ASN A 41 -4.46 6.64 -12.12
N ARG A 42 -4.81 7.91 -11.92
CA ARG A 42 -5.18 8.44 -10.59
C ARG A 42 -6.34 7.62 -10.02
N GLY A 43 -6.19 7.12 -8.79
CA GLY A 43 -7.20 6.27 -8.15
C GLY A 43 -7.28 4.85 -8.71
N GLY A 44 -6.36 4.42 -9.58
CA GLY A 44 -6.32 3.04 -10.08
C GLY A 44 -5.79 2.02 -9.05
N PHE A 45 -5.14 2.48 -7.98
CA PHE A 45 -4.77 1.63 -6.85
C PHE A 45 -5.77 1.78 -5.71
N TYR A 46 -6.64 0.79 -5.57
CA TYR A 46 -7.69 0.78 -4.57
C TYR A 46 -7.18 0.42 -3.17
N THR A 47 -7.82 0.96 -2.14
CA THR A 47 -7.54 0.65 -0.73
C THR A 47 -7.66 -0.84 -0.41
N LYS A 48 -8.57 -1.54 -1.10
CA LYS A 48 -8.73 -3.01 -0.96
C LYS A 48 -7.40 -3.73 -1.18
N PHE A 49 -6.58 -3.26 -2.12
CA PHE A 49 -5.28 -3.85 -2.43
C PHE A 49 -4.32 -3.71 -1.25
N VAL A 50 -4.31 -2.55 -0.59
CA VAL A 50 -3.50 -2.32 0.62
C VAL A 50 -3.88 -3.33 1.70
N SER A 51 -5.19 -3.47 1.99
CA SER A 51 -5.67 -4.40 3.01
C SER A 51 -5.36 -5.85 2.65
N THR A 52 -5.55 -6.26 1.40
CA THR A 52 -5.25 -7.63 0.93
C THR A 52 -3.77 -7.96 1.02
N VAL A 53 -2.88 -7.01 0.71
CA VAL A 53 -1.42 -7.15 0.88
C VAL A 53 -1.03 -7.25 2.36
N GLU A 54 -1.71 -6.52 3.24
CA GLU A 54 -1.42 -6.58 4.69
C GLU A 54 -1.81 -7.92 5.32
N THR A 55 -2.78 -8.64 4.75
CA THR A 55 -3.21 -9.97 5.19
C THR A 55 -2.22 -11.08 4.83
N ASP A 56 -1.24 -10.82 3.97
CA ASP A 56 -0.22 -11.84 3.69
C ASP A 56 0.56 -12.21 4.96
N GLU A 57 0.63 -13.51 5.25
CA GLU A 57 1.41 -14.09 6.32
C GLU A 57 2.61 -14.87 5.75
N GLY A 58 3.77 -14.77 6.40
CA GLY A 58 4.99 -15.44 5.95
C GLY A 58 5.66 -14.82 4.71
N ILE A 59 6.33 -15.68 3.94
CA ILE A 59 7.32 -15.35 2.88
C ILE A 59 6.74 -15.58 1.47
N GLN A 60 5.56 -16.20 1.37
CA GLN A 60 4.98 -16.61 0.08
C GLN A 60 4.35 -15.46 -0.72
N PHE A 61 3.96 -14.37 -0.05
CA PHE A 61 3.37 -13.17 -0.66
C PHE A 61 2.24 -13.47 -1.66
N SER A 62 1.42 -14.49 -1.38
CA SER A 62 0.41 -14.99 -2.32
C SER A 62 -0.64 -13.94 -2.68
N ASN A 63 -1.11 -13.17 -1.69
CA ASN A 63 -2.07 -12.11 -1.95
C ASN A 63 -1.42 -10.93 -2.66
N THR A 64 -0.18 -10.60 -2.30
CA THR A 64 0.59 -9.53 -2.96
C THR A 64 0.81 -9.85 -4.42
N ARG A 65 1.21 -11.08 -4.77
CA ARG A 65 1.36 -11.51 -6.17
C ARG A 65 0.05 -11.38 -6.95
N ARG A 66 -1.06 -11.85 -6.37
CA ARG A 66 -2.39 -11.71 -6.97
C ARG A 66 -2.79 -10.24 -7.19
N VAL A 67 -2.52 -9.37 -6.22
CA VAL A 67 -2.77 -7.93 -6.34
C VAL A 67 -1.92 -7.31 -7.45
N LEU A 68 -0.65 -7.70 -7.54
CA LEU A 68 0.26 -7.23 -8.58
C LEU A 68 -0.20 -7.71 -9.97
N GLU A 69 -0.67 -8.95 -10.08
CA GLU A 69 -1.30 -9.50 -11.29
C GLU A 69 -2.59 -8.77 -11.69
N ASP A 70 -3.47 -8.44 -10.72
CA ASP A 70 -4.70 -7.67 -10.95
C ASP A 70 -4.40 -6.26 -11.48
N ILE A 71 -3.24 -5.71 -11.13
CA ILE A 71 -2.75 -4.42 -11.60
C ILE A 71 -1.99 -4.59 -12.93
N GLY A 72 -1.70 -5.81 -13.38
CA GLY A 72 -1.06 -6.10 -14.66
C GLY A 72 0.45 -6.37 -14.60
N ILE A 73 1.04 -6.47 -13.40
CA ILE A 73 2.43 -6.90 -13.20
C ILE A 73 2.46 -8.41 -13.30
N ARG A 74 3.14 -8.93 -14.33
CA ARG A 74 3.40 -10.36 -14.46
C ARG A 74 4.72 -10.68 -13.80
N ASN A 75 4.83 -11.86 -13.19
CA ASN A 75 6.06 -12.41 -12.64
C ASN A 75 6.86 -11.45 -11.70
N PRO A 76 6.25 -10.89 -10.65
CA PRO A 76 6.98 -10.06 -9.69
C PRO A 76 8.05 -10.89 -8.94
N THR A 77 9.22 -10.28 -8.71
CA THR A 77 10.29 -10.91 -7.94
C THR A 77 9.92 -10.98 -6.45
N TYR A 78 10.58 -11.85 -5.70
CA TYR A 78 10.47 -11.88 -4.25
C TYR A 78 10.68 -10.50 -3.60
N ASP A 79 11.73 -9.80 -4.02
CA ASP A 79 12.07 -8.47 -3.49
C ASP A 79 11.00 -7.44 -3.84
N ASP A 80 10.44 -7.49 -5.06
CA ASP A 80 9.34 -6.61 -5.45
C ASP A 80 8.12 -6.79 -4.53
N CYS A 81 7.73 -8.04 -4.26
CA CYS A 81 6.64 -8.35 -3.33
C CYS A 81 6.95 -7.87 -1.90
N ALA A 82 8.18 -8.06 -1.43
CA ALA A 82 8.60 -7.64 -0.11
C ALA A 82 8.54 -6.12 0.06
N ILE A 83 9.01 -5.37 -0.95
CA ILE A 83 8.99 -3.91 -0.97
C ILE A 83 7.55 -3.40 -1.00
N VAL A 84 6.69 -3.93 -1.88
CA VAL A 84 5.28 -3.52 -1.98
C VAL A 84 4.55 -3.74 -0.65
N ARG A 85 4.75 -4.91 -0.01
CA ARG A 85 4.18 -5.18 1.31
C ARG A 85 4.71 -4.22 2.36
N HIS A 86 6.00 -3.90 2.33
CA HIS A 86 6.60 -2.94 3.25
C HIS A 86 5.94 -1.56 3.12
N ILE A 87 5.77 -1.06 1.89
CA ILE A 87 5.14 0.23 1.61
C ILE A 87 3.70 0.25 2.16
N CYS A 88 2.88 -0.76 1.81
CA CYS A 88 1.51 -0.87 2.31
C CYS A 88 1.46 -0.79 3.84
N ARG A 89 2.30 -1.56 4.53
CA ARG A 89 2.35 -1.61 5.99
C ARG A 89 2.79 -0.28 6.61
N GLN A 90 3.73 0.44 6.00
CA GLN A 90 4.17 1.75 6.51
C GLN A 90 3.08 2.82 6.37
N VAL A 91 2.38 2.83 5.22
CA VAL A 91 1.28 3.76 4.98
C VAL A 91 0.14 3.51 5.96
N SER A 92 -0.28 2.25 6.13
CA SER A 92 -1.29 1.85 7.10
C SER A 92 -0.89 2.16 8.54
N LYS A 93 0.36 1.86 8.94
CA LYS A 93 0.86 2.17 10.28
C LYS A 93 0.88 3.67 10.58
N ARG A 94 1.22 4.52 9.60
CA ARG A 94 1.15 5.97 9.74
C ARG A 94 -0.30 6.44 9.93
N ALA A 95 -1.23 5.93 9.13
CA ALA A 95 -2.65 6.25 9.26
C ALA A 95 -3.21 5.85 10.63
N ALA A 96 -2.89 4.63 11.09
CA ALA A 96 -3.29 4.12 12.39
C ALA A 96 -2.75 4.97 13.55
N LYS A 97 -1.47 5.36 13.51
CA LYS A 97 -0.87 6.24 14.53
C LYS A 97 -1.54 7.61 14.60
N LEU A 98 -1.86 8.22 13.46
CA LEU A 98 -2.55 9.51 13.43
C LEU A 98 -3.98 9.40 13.99
N ALA A 99 -4.69 8.31 13.67
CA ALA A 99 -6.01 8.03 14.23
C ALA A 99 -5.93 7.81 15.75
N ALA A 100 -4.97 7.00 16.20
CA ALA A 100 -4.75 6.72 17.62
C ALA A 100 -4.38 7.98 18.41
N ALA A 101 -3.57 8.88 17.85
CA ALA A 101 -3.25 10.16 18.49
C ALA A 101 -4.49 11.03 18.68
N GLY A 102 -5.36 11.13 17.68
CA GLY A 102 -6.63 11.84 17.80
C GLY A 102 -7.55 11.23 18.86
N LEU A 103 -7.65 9.91 18.89
CA LEU A 103 -8.43 9.18 19.89
C LEU A 103 -7.87 9.39 21.30
N ALA A 104 -6.55 9.31 21.48
CA ALA A 104 -5.89 9.55 22.76
C ALA A 104 -6.19 10.95 23.32
N VAL A 105 -6.18 11.99 22.46
CA VAL A 105 -6.53 13.36 22.86
C VAL A 105 -7.99 13.45 23.33
N LEU A 106 -8.92 12.79 22.63
CA LEU A 106 -10.33 12.78 23.02
C LEU A 106 -10.55 12.07 24.36
N ILE A 107 -9.93 10.91 24.57
CA ILE A 107 -9.99 10.17 25.83
C ILE A 107 -9.47 11.02 26.98
N ASN A 108 -8.29 11.64 26.79
CA ASN A 108 -7.70 12.53 27.79
C ASN A 108 -8.61 13.72 28.13
N ARG A 109 -9.30 14.29 27.12
CA ARG A 109 -10.24 15.40 27.34
C ARG A 109 -11.49 14.99 28.09
N ILE A 110 -11.99 13.77 27.87
CA ILE A 110 -13.20 13.24 28.53
C ILE A 110 -12.88 12.77 29.96
N GLY A 111 -11.60 12.62 30.33
CA GLY A 111 -11.17 12.23 31.68
C GLY A 111 -11.43 10.75 31.99
N ARG A 112 -11.58 9.90 30.97
CA ARG A 112 -11.69 8.44 31.14
C ARG A 112 -10.32 7.81 30.96
N SER A 113 -9.83 7.09 31.96
CA SER A 113 -8.54 6.38 31.88
C SER A 113 -8.63 5.06 31.09
N ASN A 114 -9.82 4.46 31.01
CA ASN A 114 -10.07 3.22 30.26
C ASN A 114 -11.30 3.35 29.37
N ILE A 115 -11.20 2.79 28.16
CA ILE A 115 -12.28 2.58 27.21
C ILE A 115 -12.27 1.08 26.84
N THR A 116 -13.35 0.39 27.18
CA THR A 116 -13.66 -1.00 26.83
C THR A 116 -14.46 -1.08 25.55
#